data_AF-A0A2X4VPU6-F1
#
_entry.id   AF-A0A2X4VPU6-F1
#
_cell.length_a   1.000
_cell.length_b   1.000
_cell.length_c   1.000
_cell.angle_alpha   90.00
_cell.angle_beta   90.00
_cell.angle_gamma   90.00
#
_symmetry.space_group_name_H-M   'P 1'
#
loop_
_entity.id
_entity.type
_entity.pdbx_description
1 polymer ?
#
loop_
_entity_poly.entity_id
_entity_poly.type
_entity_poly.pdbx_seq_one_letter_code
_entity_poly.pdbx_strand_id
1 'polypeptide(L)'
;MFINPTKVDRVTSEFRSSKRADHHGIDFANPGIHEIYAAAAGTVSRSYRSDSYGECIMIVHNINGQIWETVYAHMRIGSRKVAAGSKVKQGQVIGIMGNTGHSTGQHLHFELHKGRWDIDKINAVDPFKYLGLNREMPSVNTDGSVVDYLNSKKLDSSYSHRAQLASQYGIKNYQGTAKQNIELLNRLKGDLSTRNLLNKGKRVEAIVAQVNYYDSPRWTNPSGQFKKGEGWIVLEEIVTAGSPQLKVKNSNGKLFYITARKDLVKIK
;
A
#
# COMPACT_ATOMS: atom_id res chain seq x y z
N MET A 1 -17.34 0.40 -2.74
CA MET A 1 -15.92 0.18 -3.12
C MET A 1 -15.86 -0.08 -4.62
N PHE A 2 -14.86 0.42 -5.34
CA PHE A 2 -14.71 0.13 -6.78
C PHE A 2 -14.15 -1.29 -6.96
N ILE A 3 -14.51 -1.98 -8.04
CA ILE A 3 -13.88 -3.24 -8.45
C ILE A 3 -12.85 -2.97 -9.55
N ASN A 4 -11.99 -3.94 -9.83
CA ASN A 4 -11.12 -3.87 -10.99
C ASN A 4 -11.90 -3.69 -12.29
N PRO A 5 -11.43 -2.80 -13.18
CA PRO A 5 -12.08 -2.56 -14.46
C PRO A 5 -11.71 -3.61 -15.51
N THR A 6 -10.88 -4.60 -15.19
CA THR A 6 -10.48 -5.70 -16.07
C THR A 6 -10.00 -6.91 -15.25
N LYS A 7 -9.95 -8.09 -15.86
CA LYS A 7 -9.33 -9.30 -15.29
C LYS A 7 -7.81 -9.33 -15.47
N VAL A 8 -7.24 -8.41 -16.27
CA VAL A 8 -5.80 -8.26 -16.42
C VAL A 8 -5.19 -7.74 -15.12
N ASP A 9 -4.20 -8.46 -14.60
CA ASP A 9 -3.47 -8.13 -13.37
C ASP A 9 -2.12 -7.43 -13.62
N ARG A 10 -1.62 -7.48 -14.86
CA ARG A 10 -0.37 -6.84 -15.28
C ARG A 10 -0.55 -5.35 -15.47
N VAL A 11 -0.09 -4.60 -14.48
CA VAL A 11 0.05 -3.14 -14.52
C VAL A 11 1.37 -2.79 -15.19
N THR A 12 1.34 -1.98 -16.24
CA THR A 12 2.53 -1.54 -16.98
C THR A 12 2.95 -0.11 -16.68
N SER A 13 2.04 0.71 -16.16
CA SER A 13 2.33 2.07 -15.72
C SER A 13 1.46 2.45 -14.53
N GLU A 14 2.06 3.12 -13.54
CA GLU A 14 1.41 3.53 -12.30
C GLU A 14 1.04 5.02 -12.34
N PHE A 15 0.12 5.43 -11.46
CA PHE A 15 -0.30 6.82 -11.30
C PHE A 15 0.88 7.69 -10.88
N ARG A 16 1.16 8.74 -11.67
CA ARG A 16 2.21 9.75 -11.44
C ARG A 16 3.54 9.15 -10.97
N SER A 17 3.99 8.09 -11.63
CA SER A 17 5.29 7.46 -11.33
C SER A 17 6.46 8.42 -11.58
N SER A 18 7.63 8.13 -11.02
CA SER A 18 8.84 8.97 -11.21
C SER A 18 9.25 9.14 -12.67
N LYS A 19 8.87 8.21 -13.55
CA LYS A 19 9.18 8.26 -14.99
C LYS A 19 8.08 8.90 -15.84
N ARG A 20 6.86 9.03 -15.29
CA ARG A 20 5.67 9.59 -15.95
C ARG A 20 4.84 10.34 -14.91
N ALA A 21 5.36 11.48 -14.46
CA ALA A 21 4.73 12.29 -13.40
C ALA A 21 3.37 12.87 -13.82
N ASP A 22 3.11 12.94 -15.12
CA ASP A 22 1.90 13.37 -15.81
C ASP A 22 0.90 12.23 -16.08
N HIS A 23 1.16 11.02 -15.58
CA HIS A 23 0.25 9.89 -15.77
C HIS A 23 -0.91 9.93 -14.77
N HIS A 24 -2.09 10.35 -15.21
CA HIS A 24 -3.27 10.56 -14.35
C HIS A 24 -4.12 9.30 -14.08
N GLY A 25 -3.60 8.13 -14.44
CA GLY A 25 -4.29 6.85 -14.27
C GLY A 25 -3.32 5.70 -14.04
N ILE A 26 -3.80 4.49 -14.28
CA ILE A 26 -3.01 3.26 -14.28
C ILE A 26 -3.24 2.51 -15.59
N ASP A 27 -2.19 1.88 -16.10
CA ASP A 27 -2.24 1.13 -17.35
C ASP A 27 -2.23 -0.37 -17.08
N PHE A 28 -3.29 -1.07 -17.47
CA PHE A 28 -3.35 -2.54 -17.49
C PHE A 28 -3.11 -3.04 -18.90
N ALA A 29 -2.13 -3.92 -19.12
CA ALA A 29 -1.80 -4.38 -20.46
C ALA A 29 -1.59 -5.88 -20.49
N ASN A 30 -2.19 -6.56 -21.46
CA ASN A 30 -1.91 -7.96 -21.78
C ASN A 30 -2.35 -8.23 -23.23
N PRO A 31 -1.62 -9.02 -24.04
CA PRO A 31 -2.11 -9.46 -25.35
C PRO A 31 -3.43 -10.25 -25.26
N GLY A 32 -4.20 -10.26 -26.34
CA GLY A 32 -5.46 -11.00 -26.44
C GLY A 32 -6.71 -10.12 -26.43
N ILE A 33 -7.87 -10.68 -26.10
CA ILE A 33 -9.13 -9.95 -25.98
C ILE A 33 -9.49 -9.87 -24.50
N HIS A 34 -9.50 -8.65 -23.96
CA HIS A 34 -9.81 -8.40 -22.55
C HIS A 34 -11.02 -7.49 -22.44
N GLU A 35 -12.03 -7.95 -21.72
CA GLU A 35 -13.19 -7.14 -21.39
C GLU A 35 -12.82 -6.01 -20.42
N ILE A 36 -13.50 -4.88 -20.58
CA ILE A 36 -13.47 -3.75 -19.67
C ILE A 36 -14.82 -3.68 -18.96
N TYR A 37 -14.79 -3.61 -17.64
CA TYR A 37 -15.96 -3.59 -16.76
C TYR A 37 -16.12 -2.21 -16.10
N ALA A 38 -17.35 -1.78 -15.88
CA ALA A 38 -17.64 -0.61 -15.05
C ALA A 38 -17.20 -0.87 -13.60
N ALA A 39 -16.24 -0.09 -13.11
CA ALA A 39 -15.63 -0.25 -11.79
C ALA A 39 -16.63 -0.02 -10.63
N ALA A 40 -17.71 0.72 -10.88
CA ALA A 40 -18.83 0.89 -9.97
C ALA A 40 -20.12 1.18 -10.76
N ALA A 41 -21.27 1.04 -10.11
CA ALA A 41 -22.55 1.46 -10.68
C ALA A 41 -22.56 2.98 -10.86
N GLY A 42 -23.23 3.48 -11.90
CA GLY A 42 -23.20 4.89 -12.22
C GLY A 42 -23.96 5.25 -13.50
N THR A 43 -23.78 6.48 -13.95
CA THR A 43 -24.33 7.00 -15.20
C THR A 43 -23.18 7.38 -16.12
N VAL A 44 -23.20 6.89 -17.36
CA VAL A 44 -22.22 7.22 -18.38
C VAL A 44 -22.33 8.71 -18.71
N SER A 45 -21.30 9.48 -18.42
CA SER A 45 -21.25 10.90 -18.73
C SER A 45 -20.81 11.16 -20.17
N ARG A 46 -19.88 10.35 -20.67
CA ARG A 46 -19.36 10.44 -22.05
C ARG A 46 -19.06 9.05 -22.59
N SER A 47 -19.27 8.88 -23.90
CA SER A 47 -18.91 7.68 -24.65
C SER A 47 -18.64 8.09 -26.08
N TYR A 48 -17.38 8.25 -26.45
CA TYR A 48 -16.96 8.90 -27.70
C TYR A 48 -15.52 8.56 -28.07
N ARG A 49 -15.12 8.96 -29.28
CA ARG A 49 -13.73 8.90 -29.75
C ARG A 49 -13.05 10.22 -29.46
N SER A 50 -12.03 10.18 -28.61
CA SER A 50 -11.13 11.29 -28.28
C SER A 50 -9.82 11.14 -29.06
N ASP A 51 -9.19 12.25 -29.42
CA ASP A 51 -7.87 12.21 -30.08
C ASP A 51 -6.79 11.62 -29.15
N SER A 52 -6.76 12.03 -27.88
CA SER A 52 -5.78 11.55 -26.91
C SER A 52 -6.18 10.19 -26.30
N TYR A 53 -7.40 10.06 -25.75
CA TYR A 53 -7.83 8.82 -25.11
C TYR A 53 -8.26 7.73 -26.09
N GLY A 54 -8.41 8.04 -27.38
CA GLY A 54 -8.98 7.13 -28.35
C GLY A 54 -10.45 6.84 -28.06
N GLU A 55 -10.87 5.60 -28.31
CA GLU A 55 -12.21 5.16 -27.94
C GLU A 55 -12.31 5.09 -26.41
N CYS A 56 -13.13 5.95 -25.81
CA CYS A 56 -13.23 6.04 -24.36
C CYS A 56 -14.66 6.15 -23.83
N ILE A 57 -14.82 5.75 -22.58
CA ILE A 57 -16.05 5.90 -21.79
C ILE A 57 -15.70 6.60 -20.48
N MET A 58 -16.55 7.51 -20.04
CA MET A 58 -16.48 8.14 -18.72
C MET A 58 -17.78 7.89 -17.95
N ILE A 59 -17.68 7.56 -16.67
CA ILE A 59 -18.84 7.17 -15.84
C ILE A 59 -18.80 7.92 -14.53
N VAL A 60 -19.90 8.59 -14.22
CA VAL A 60 -20.10 9.30 -12.96
C VAL A 60 -20.76 8.36 -11.96
N HIS A 61 -20.23 8.38 -10.74
CA HIS A 61 -20.70 7.58 -9.61
C HIS A 61 -21.06 8.50 -8.45
N ASN A 62 -22.12 8.15 -7.73
CA ASN A 62 -22.39 8.69 -6.41
C ASN A 62 -22.25 7.55 -5.41
N ILE A 63 -21.21 7.61 -4.57
CA ILE A 63 -20.90 6.57 -3.59
C ILE A 63 -20.90 7.25 -2.23
N ASN A 64 -21.89 6.93 -1.40
CA ASN A 64 -22.08 7.50 -0.06
C ASN A 64 -22.10 9.04 -0.05
N GLY A 65 -22.74 9.66 -1.06
CA GLY A 65 -22.84 11.13 -1.19
C GLY A 65 -21.61 11.79 -1.84
N GLN A 66 -20.51 11.07 -2.04
CA GLN A 66 -19.34 11.58 -2.77
C GLN A 66 -19.49 11.29 -4.26
N ILE A 67 -19.30 12.33 -5.08
CA ILE A 67 -19.21 12.21 -6.54
C ILE A 67 -17.81 11.72 -6.92
N TRP A 68 -17.79 10.75 -7.84
CA TRP A 68 -16.59 10.25 -8.49
C TRP A 68 -16.82 10.15 -9.99
N GLU A 69 -15.74 10.17 -10.76
CA GLU A 69 -15.80 9.87 -12.19
C GLU A 69 -14.65 8.94 -12.56
N THR A 70 -14.96 7.90 -13.34
CA THR A 70 -13.95 6.97 -13.88
C THR A 70 -13.79 7.18 -15.37
N VAL A 71 -12.56 7.04 -15.86
CA VAL A 71 -12.23 7.09 -17.30
C VAL A 71 -11.70 5.73 -17.72
N TYR A 72 -12.22 5.23 -18.83
CA TYR A 72 -11.79 3.98 -19.46
C TYR A 72 -11.37 4.31 -20.90
N ALA A 73 -10.08 4.27 -21.18
CA ALA A 73 -9.52 4.77 -22.43
C ALA A 73 -8.79 3.67 -23.23
N HIS A 74 -8.43 4.04 -24.46
CA HIS A 74 -7.75 3.22 -25.45
C HIS A 74 -8.53 1.95 -25.82
N MET A 75 -9.86 1.97 -25.78
CA MET A 75 -10.67 0.81 -26.15
C MET A 75 -10.46 0.42 -27.62
N ARG A 76 -10.80 -0.82 -27.98
CA ARG A 76 -10.78 -1.27 -29.38
C ARG A 76 -11.83 -0.49 -30.18
N ILE A 77 -11.51 -0.14 -31.43
CA ILE A 77 -12.43 0.55 -32.34
C ILE A 77 -13.79 -0.14 -32.42
N GLY A 78 -14.87 0.62 -32.23
CA GLY A 78 -16.24 0.12 -32.27
C GLY A 78 -16.64 -0.82 -31.12
N SER A 79 -15.82 -0.99 -30.07
CA SER A 79 -16.10 -1.96 -29.00
C SER A 79 -16.91 -1.42 -27.82
N ARG A 80 -17.11 -0.09 -27.72
CA ARG A 80 -17.91 0.53 -26.67
C ARG A 80 -19.35 -0.03 -26.68
N LYS A 81 -19.84 -0.47 -25.52
CA LYS A 81 -21.15 -1.11 -25.38
C LYS A 81 -22.23 -0.23 -24.75
N VAL A 82 -21.88 1.00 -24.36
CA VAL A 82 -22.78 1.93 -23.68
C VAL A 82 -22.63 3.34 -24.23
N ALA A 83 -23.72 4.11 -24.22
CA ALA A 83 -23.77 5.49 -24.69
C ALA A 83 -23.92 6.49 -23.53
N ALA A 84 -23.65 7.77 -23.77
CA ALA A 84 -23.89 8.83 -22.78
C ALA A 84 -25.34 8.80 -22.27
N GLY A 85 -25.54 9.03 -20.97
CA GLY A 85 -26.83 8.92 -20.28
C GLY A 85 -27.20 7.51 -19.81
N SER A 86 -26.53 6.46 -20.29
CA SER A 86 -26.82 5.08 -19.87
C SER A 86 -26.51 4.87 -18.39
N LYS A 87 -27.40 4.17 -17.67
CA LYS A 87 -27.08 3.64 -16.34
C LYS A 87 -26.34 2.32 -16.48
N VAL A 88 -25.30 2.13 -15.69
CA VAL A 88 -24.53 0.88 -15.65
C VAL A 88 -24.49 0.29 -14.24
N LYS A 89 -24.38 -1.03 -14.16
CA LYS A 89 -24.11 -1.75 -12.91
C LYS A 89 -22.61 -1.95 -12.72
N GLN A 90 -22.16 -2.04 -11.48
CA GLN A 90 -20.79 -2.47 -11.17
C GLN A 90 -20.55 -3.86 -11.80
N GLY A 91 -19.41 -4.04 -12.48
CA GLY A 91 -19.07 -5.30 -13.16
C GLY A 91 -19.70 -5.48 -14.55
N GLN A 92 -20.52 -4.53 -15.01
CA GLN A 92 -21.07 -4.58 -16.37
C GLN A 92 -19.96 -4.39 -17.41
N VAL A 93 -19.92 -5.24 -18.44
CA VAL A 93 -19.01 -5.07 -19.58
C VAL A 93 -19.40 -3.82 -20.37
N ILE A 94 -18.44 -2.90 -20.54
CA ILE A 94 -18.64 -1.61 -21.21
C ILE A 94 -17.80 -1.47 -22.50
N GLY A 95 -16.82 -2.33 -22.71
CA GLY A 95 -15.98 -2.30 -23.90
C GLY A 95 -14.91 -3.39 -23.90
N ILE A 96 -14.01 -3.32 -24.89
CA ILE A 96 -12.88 -4.23 -25.03
C ILE A 96 -11.58 -3.42 -25.04
N MET A 97 -10.56 -3.91 -24.33
CA MET A 97 -9.21 -3.33 -24.31
C MET A 97 -8.65 -3.23 -25.73
N GLY A 98 -7.99 -2.12 -26.05
CA GLY A 98 -7.49 -1.85 -27.39
C GLY A 98 -6.22 -0.99 -27.40
N ASN A 99 -6.04 -0.25 -28.49
CA ASN A 99 -4.84 0.52 -28.77
C ASN A 99 -5.15 1.76 -29.63
N THR A 100 -6.20 2.51 -29.28
CA THR A 100 -6.60 3.72 -30.03
C THR A 100 -6.17 4.99 -29.29
N GLY A 101 -5.99 6.10 -30.01
CA GLY A 101 -5.54 7.37 -29.43
C GLY A 101 -4.04 7.38 -29.21
N HIS A 102 -3.57 8.13 -28.21
CA HIS A 102 -2.16 8.22 -27.82
C HIS A 102 -1.73 6.96 -27.04
N SER A 103 -1.63 5.84 -27.75
CA SER A 103 -1.30 4.53 -27.20
C SER A 103 -0.29 3.82 -28.10
N THR A 104 0.74 3.22 -27.52
CA THR A 104 1.83 2.53 -28.25
C THR A 104 1.67 1.01 -28.28
N GLY A 105 0.68 0.47 -27.58
CA GLY A 105 0.38 -0.96 -27.54
C GLY A 105 -0.92 -1.24 -26.77
N GLN A 106 -1.44 -2.47 -26.87
CA GLN A 106 -2.73 -2.81 -26.27
C GLN A 106 -2.71 -2.66 -24.74
N HIS A 107 -3.53 -1.75 -24.22
CA HIS A 107 -3.74 -1.55 -22.80
C HIS A 107 -5.07 -0.87 -22.50
N LEU A 108 -5.49 -0.94 -21.23
CA LEU A 108 -6.53 -0.10 -20.65
C LEU A 108 -5.83 0.97 -19.82
N HIS A 109 -6.00 2.23 -20.22
CA HIS A 109 -5.72 3.36 -19.34
C HIS A 109 -6.97 3.65 -18.51
N PHE A 110 -6.83 3.51 -17.19
CA PHE A 110 -7.91 3.71 -16.23
C PHE A 110 -7.60 4.87 -15.29
N GLU A 111 -8.45 5.88 -15.28
CA GLU A 111 -8.36 6.99 -14.31
C GLU A 111 -9.51 6.92 -13.30
N LEU A 112 -9.24 7.40 -12.09
CA LEU A 112 -10.23 7.61 -11.06
C LEU A 112 -10.13 9.05 -10.56
N HIS A 113 -11.28 9.73 -10.49
CA HIS A 113 -11.38 11.11 -10.06
C HIS A 113 -12.28 11.22 -8.83
N LYS A 114 -11.80 11.87 -7.76
CA LYS A 114 -12.61 12.21 -6.58
C LYS A 114 -13.35 13.53 -6.82
N GLY A 115 -14.31 13.47 -7.72
CA GLY A 115 -15.01 14.62 -8.27
C GLY A 115 -15.36 14.33 -9.73
N ARG A 116 -15.73 15.38 -10.46
CA ARG A 116 -15.86 15.28 -11.92
C ARG A 116 -14.46 15.27 -12.55
N TRP A 117 -14.34 14.55 -13.66
CA TRP A 117 -13.22 14.68 -14.58
C TRP A 117 -13.23 16.08 -15.18
N ASP A 118 -12.05 16.69 -15.25
CA ASP A 118 -11.79 17.97 -15.90
C ASP A 118 -10.50 17.85 -16.74
N ILE A 119 -10.23 18.85 -17.59
CA ILE A 119 -9.09 18.80 -18.51
C ILE A 119 -7.75 18.79 -17.77
N ASP A 120 -7.66 19.55 -16.67
CA ASP A 120 -6.47 19.72 -15.83
C ASP A 120 -6.24 18.55 -14.87
N LYS A 121 -7.21 17.62 -14.79
CA LYS A 121 -7.15 16.41 -13.97
C LYS A 121 -6.93 16.72 -12.49
N ILE A 122 -7.45 17.84 -12.00
CA ILE A 122 -7.22 18.28 -10.61
C ILE A 122 -7.78 17.29 -9.59
N ASN A 123 -8.83 16.55 -9.97
CA ASN A 123 -9.49 15.56 -9.13
C ASN A 123 -8.91 14.14 -9.26
N ALA A 124 -7.90 13.94 -10.11
CA ALA A 124 -7.33 12.62 -10.34
C ALA A 124 -6.65 12.10 -9.07
N VAL A 125 -6.99 10.87 -8.70
CA VAL A 125 -6.41 10.17 -7.55
C VAL A 125 -5.82 8.85 -8.01
N ASP A 126 -4.84 8.35 -7.24
CA ASP A 126 -4.25 7.03 -7.48
C ASP A 126 -5.32 5.92 -7.40
N PRO A 127 -5.68 5.27 -8.53
CA PRO A 127 -6.71 4.24 -8.54
C PRO A 127 -6.38 3.03 -7.67
N PHE A 128 -5.10 2.71 -7.44
CA PHE A 128 -4.71 1.57 -6.60
C PHE A 128 -5.24 1.67 -5.17
N LYS A 129 -5.46 2.89 -4.67
CA LYS A 129 -5.98 3.12 -3.32
C LYS A 129 -7.46 2.78 -3.18
N TYR A 130 -8.19 2.63 -4.28
CA TYR A 130 -9.66 2.56 -4.28
C TYR A 130 -10.23 1.34 -5.00
N LEU A 131 -9.43 0.70 -5.86
CA LEU A 131 -9.81 -0.55 -6.51
C LEU A 131 -9.73 -1.70 -5.50
N GLY A 132 -10.83 -2.45 -5.38
CA GLY A 132 -10.90 -3.75 -4.73
C GLY A 132 -10.19 -4.79 -5.59
N LEU A 133 -8.89 -4.60 -5.82
CA LEU A 133 -8.01 -5.61 -6.39
C LEU A 133 -8.05 -6.81 -5.44
N ASN A 134 -8.97 -7.75 -5.69
CA ASN A 134 -8.94 -9.10 -5.15
C ASN A 134 -7.66 -9.76 -5.66
N ARG A 135 -6.55 -9.47 -4.99
CA ARG A 135 -5.66 -10.55 -4.65
C ARG A 135 -6.21 -11.11 -3.35
N GLU A 136 -6.15 -12.42 -3.14
CA GLU A 136 -5.98 -12.92 -1.78
C GLU A 136 -4.66 -12.32 -1.24
N MET A 137 -4.73 -11.06 -0.81
CA MET A 137 -3.66 -10.27 -0.24
C MET A 137 -4.23 -9.70 1.05
N PRO A 138 -3.60 -9.99 2.20
CA PRO A 138 -3.95 -9.37 3.46
C PRO A 138 -3.89 -7.85 3.31
N SER A 139 -5.00 -7.19 3.69
CA SER A 139 -5.12 -5.75 4.00
C SER A 139 -3.89 -4.89 3.67
N VAL A 140 -3.88 -4.23 2.51
CA VAL A 140 -2.87 -3.22 2.19
C VAL A 140 -3.28 -1.89 2.82
N ASN A 141 -2.67 -1.56 3.96
CA ASN A 141 -2.63 -0.19 4.48
C ASN A 141 -1.64 0.63 3.64
N THR A 142 -2.15 1.69 2.99
CA THR A 142 -1.45 2.64 2.11
C THR A 142 -0.46 3.58 2.81
N ASP A 143 0.37 3.06 3.72
CA ASP A 143 1.29 3.90 4.49
C ASP A 143 2.75 3.65 4.11
N GLY A 144 3.24 4.36 3.09
CA GLY A 144 4.66 4.54 2.79
C GLY A 144 5.37 3.36 2.12
N SER A 145 6.46 3.65 1.39
CA SER A 145 7.37 2.63 0.89
C SER A 145 8.12 1.94 2.04
N VAL A 146 8.78 0.80 1.78
CA VAL A 146 9.69 0.21 2.78
C VAL A 146 10.79 1.19 3.20
N VAL A 147 11.22 2.08 2.31
CA VAL A 147 12.18 3.15 2.62
C VAL A 147 11.58 4.16 3.59
N ASP A 148 10.35 4.63 3.32
CA ASP A 148 9.67 5.58 4.19
C ASP A 148 9.36 4.98 5.56
N TYR A 149 8.95 3.71 5.58
CA TYR A 149 8.73 2.97 6.81
C TYR A 149 10.02 2.87 7.63
N LEU A 150 11.14 2.47 7.00
CA LEU A 150 12.43 2.40 7.68
C LEU A 150 12.87 3.80 8.18
N ASN A 151 12.77 4.83 7.35
CA ASN A 151 13.10 6.21 7.73
C ASN A 151 12.22 6.71 8.88
N SER A 152 10.91 6.42 8.87
CA SER A 152 9.98 6.78 9.95
C SER A 152 10.32 6.13 11.29
N LYS A 153 10.94 4.94 11.25
CA LYS A 153 11.45 4.22 12.42
C LYS A 153 12.91 4.54 12.73
N LYS A 154 13.50 5.53 12.04
CA LYS A 154 14.91 5.92 12.16
C LYS A 154 15.86 4.74 11.92
N LEU A 155 15.52 3.90 10.95
CA LEU A 155 16.28 2.73 10.52
C LEU A 155 17.09 3.04 9.28
N ASP A 156 18.21 2.35 9.11
CA ASP A 156 18.95 2.39 7.84
C ASP A 156 17.99 1.95 6.71
N SER A 157 17.83 2.79 5.71
CA SER A 157 17.00 2.49 4.55
C SER A 157 17.85 2.17 3.33
N SER A 158 19.13 1.81 3.50
CA SER A 158 20.00 1.33 2.43
C SER A 158 19.49 0.04 1.80
N TYR A 159 19.89 -0.21 0.55
CA TYR A 159 19.59 -1.46 -0.13
C TYR A 159 20.16 -2.68 0.62
N SER A 160 21.39 -2.57 1.13
CA SER A 160 22.06 -3.66 1.86
C SER A 160 21.29 -4.04 3.12
N HIS A 161 20.83 -3.06 3.91
CA HIS A 161 20.04 -3.34 5.10
C HIS A 161 18.67 -3.93 4.75
N ARG A 162 18.00 -3.44 3.70
CA ARG A 162 16.76 -4.06 3.23
C ARG A 162 16.97 -5.50 2.75
N ALA A 163 18.10 -5.81 2.10
CA ALA A 163 18.42 -7.17 1.67
C ALA A 163 18.64 -8.11 2.87
N GLN A 164 19.28 -7.63 3.93
CA GLN A 164 19.41 -8.38 5.19
C GLN A 164 18.05 -8.66 5.82
N LEU A 165 17.20 -7.64 5.95
CA LEU A 165 15.84 -7.78 6.45
C LEU A 165 15.02 -8.73 5.56
N ALA A 166 15.10 -8.59 4.24
CA ALA A 166 14.44 -9.48 3.29
C ALA A 166 14.83 -10.95 3.53
N SER A 167 16.14 -11.22 3.67
CA SER A 167 16.62 -12.56 4.00
C SER A 167 16.08 -13.06 5.34
N GLN A 168 16.12 -12.23 6.37
CA GLN A 168 15.62 -12.56 7.71
C GLN A 168 14.12 -12.89 7.69
N TYR A 169 13.35 -12.14 6.89
CA TYR A 169 11.93 -12.34 6.70
C TYR A 169 11.62 -13.36 5.59
N GLY A 170 12.58 -14.13 5.09
CA GLY A 170 12.37 -15.26 4.17
C GLY A 170 12.09 -14.89 2.72
N ILE A 171 12.39 -13.66 2.31
CA ILE A 171 12.29 -13.19 0.92
C ILE A 171 13.60 -13.53 0.20
N LYS A 172 13.56 -14.59 -0.61
CA LYS A 172 14.72 -15.10 -1.35
C LYS A 172 15.07 -14.21 -2.55
N ASN A 173 16.35 -14.19 -2.92
CA ASN A 173 16.88 -13.46 -4.09
C ASN A 173 16.43 -12.00 -4.14
N TYR A 174 16.54 -11.30 -3.02
CA TYR A 174 16.10 -9.92 -2.90
C TYR A 174 16.91 -9.02 -3.84
N GLN A 175 16.23 -8.41 -4.81
CA GLN A 175 16.78 -7.46 -5.79
C GLN A 175 16.19 -6.05 -5.59
N GLY A 176 15.42 -5.84 -4.52
CA GLY A 176 14.77 -4.56 -4.25
C GLY A 176 13.65 -4.20 -5.22
N THR A 177 13.08 -5.17 -5.92
CA THR A 177 11.92 -4.96 -6.80
C THR A 177 10.72 -4.43 -6.01
N ALA A 178 9.80 -3.73 -6.68
CA ALA A 178 8.59 -3.20 -6.04
C ALA A 178 7.83 -4.29 -5.26
N LYS A 179 7.64 -5.48 -5.86
CA LYS A 179 6.99 -6.64 -5.21
C LYS A 179 7.73 -7.08 -3.95
N GLN A 180 9.06 -7.17 -3.99
CA GLN A 180 9.86 -7.57 -2.82
C GLN A 180 9.88 -6.51 -1.73
N ASN A 181 9.87 -5.22 -2.09
CA ASN A 181 9.78 -4.12 -1.15
C ASN A 181 8.42 -4.06 -0.45
N ILE A 182 7.34 -4.32 -1.19
CA ILE A 182 5.99 -4.41 -0.65
C ILE A 182 5.88 -5.63 0.29
N GLU A 183 6.38 -6.79 -0.13
CA GLU A 183 6.40 -7.99 0.71
C GLU A 183 7.19 -7.76 2.00
N LEU A 184 8.37 -7.15 1.90
CA LEU A 184 9.19 -6.81 3.06
C LEU A 184 8.48 -5.84 4.00
N LEU A 185 7.86 -4.78 3.46
CA LEU A 185 7.08 -3.83 4.25
C LEU A 185 5.92 -4.49 4.99
N ASN A 186 5.18 -5.37 4.30
CA ASN A 186 4.04 -6.07 4.89
C ASN A 186 4.50 -7.01 6.02
N ARG A 187 5.61 -7.74 5.83
CA ARG A 187 6.20 -8.57 6.88
C ARG A 187 6.66 -7.73 8.07
N LEU A 188 7.31 -6.60 7.83
CA LEU A 188 7.77 -5.68 8.89
C LEU A 188 6.60 -5.09 9.70
N LYS A 189 5.53 -4.64 9.02
CA LYS A 189 4.35 -4.09 9.68
C LYS A 189 3.53 -5.15 10.41
N GLY A 190 3.30 -6.29 9.75
CA GLY A 190 2.52 -7.39 10.29
C GLY A 190 3.17 -8.02 11.52
N ASP A 191 4.48 -8.24 11.47
CA ASP A 191 5.23 -8.79 12.59
C ASP A 191 5.24 -7.82 13.79
N LEU A 192 5.48 -6.52 13.55
CA LEU A 192 5.44 -5.53 14.63
C LEU A 192 4.03 -5.36 15.22
N SER A 193 2.99 -5.33 14.38
CA SER A 193 1.59 -5.27 14.84
C SER A 193 1.19 -6.52 15.64
N THR A 194 1.56 -7.70 15.15
CA THR A 194 1.29 -8.99 15.83
C THR A 194 2.03 -9.08 17.15
N ARG A 195 3.32 -8.71 17.21
CA ARG A 195 4.09 -8.66 18.45
C ARG A 195 3.49 -7.68 19.44
N ASN A 196 3.05 -6.50 18.98
CA ASN A 196 2.34 -5.54 19.82
C ASN A 196 1.04 -6.11 20.39
N LEU A 197 0.21 -6.75 19.58
CA LEU A 197 -1.04 -7.38 20.04
C LEU A 197 -0.78 -8.50 21.06
N LEU A 198 0.23 -9.34 20.82
CA LEU A 198 0.56 -10.47 21.68
C LEU A 198 1.25 -10.08 22.98
N ASN A 199 2.03 -8.99 22.99
CA ASN A 199 2.90 -8.63 24.10
C ASN A 199 2.38 -7.45 24.92
N LYS A 200 1.49 -6.62 24.39
CA LYS A 200 0.95 -5.47 25.13
C LYS A 200 0.24 -5.92 26.40
N GLY A 201 0.56 -5.26 27.51
CA GLY A 201 0.04 -5.57 28.84
C GLY A 201 0.76 -6.72 29.55
N LYS A 202 1.63 -7.47 28.85
CA LYS A 202 2.40 -8.56 29.46
C LYS A 202 3.59 -8.04 30.27
N ARG A 203 4.07 -8.88 31.18
CA ARG A 203 5.23 -8.59 32.00
C ARG A 203 6.48 -9.00 31.23
N VAL A 204 7.44 -8.10 31.11
CA VAL A 204 8.79 -8.41 30.62
C VAL A 204 9.77 -8.48 31.77
N GLU A 205 10.69 -9.44 31.73
CA GLU A 205 11.74 -9.68 32.72
C GLU A 205 13.09 -9.85 32.02
N ALA A 206 14.17 -9.33 32.62
CA ALA A 206 15.52 -9.65 32.17
C ALA A 206 15.88 -11.11 32.51
N ILE A 207 16.44 -11.84 31.54
CA ILE A 207 16.92 -13.23 31.77
C ILE A 207 18.43 -13.32 31.97
N VAL A 208 19.16 -12.28 31.58
CA VAL A 208 20.56 -12.02 31.92
C VAL A 208 20.66 -11.16 33.18
N ALA A 209 21.86 -11.00 33.75
CA ALA A 209 22.09 -10.28 35.01
C ALA A 209 21.51 -8.85 35.00
N GLN A 210 21.71 -8.13 33.90
CA GLN A 210 21.20 -6.78 33.71
C GLN A 210 21.06 -6.46 32.22
N VAL A 211 20.06 -5.64 31.88
CA VAL A 211 19.93 -5.03 30.56
C VAL A 211 19.81 -3.52 30.70
N ASN A 212 20.36 -2.76 29.76
CA ASN A 212 20.22 -1.31 29.78
C ASN A 212 18.76 -0.89 29.56
N TYR A 213 18.32 0.14 30.28
CA TYR A 213 17.11 0.89 29.95
C TYR A 213 17.40 2.34 29.60
N TYR A 214 16.48 2.95 28.86
CA TYR A 214 16.57 4.32 28.35
C TYR A 214 15.28 5.07 28.65
N ASP A 215 15.37 6.38 28.91
CA ASP A 215 14.23 7.30 29.08
C ASP A 215 13.59 7.75 27.76
N SER A 216 14.25 7.45 26.64
CA SER A 216 13.89 7.81 25.28
C SER A 216 14.29 6.68 24.32
N PRO A 217 13.69 6.57 23.13
CA PRO A 217 14.02 5.52 22.18
C PRO A 217 15.40 5.76 21.55
N ARG A 218 16.44 5.19 22.17
CA ARG A 218 17.86 5.22 21.75
C ARG A 218 18.60 3.97 22.23
N TRP A 219 19.80 3.73 21.68
CA TRP A 219 20.73 2.68 22.15
C TRP A 219 21.99 3.21 22.81
N THR A 220 22.28 4.50 22.67
CA THR A 220 23.44 5.17 23.28
C THR A 220 23.05 5.86 24.58
N ASN A 221 24.02 6.02 25.50
CA ASN A 221 23.86 6.70 26.79
C ASN A 221 22.70 6.15 27.64
N PRO A 222 22.84 4.94 28.23
CA PRO A 222 21.78 4.32 29.01
C PRO A 222 21.39 5.15 30.23
N SER A 223 20.09 5.19 30.52
CA SER A 223 19.53 5.89 31.69
C SER A 223 19.64 5.06 32.96
N GLY A 224 19.84 3.74 32.84
CA GLY A 224 20.10 2.84 33.95
C GLY A 224 20.08 1.36 33.56
N GLN A 225 20.00 0.49 34.57
CA GLN A 225 20.00 -0.97 34.44
C GLN A 225 18.66 -1.56 34.91
N PHE A 226 18.07 -2.44 34.09
CA PHE A 226 16.92 -3.27 34.39
C PHE A 226 17.42 -4.67 34.76
N LYS A 227 17.29 -5.03 36.03
CA LYS A 227 17.99 -6.19 36.62
C LYS A 227 17.19 -7.48 36.48
N LYS A 228 17.89 -8.62 36.52
CA LYS A 228 17.25 -9.95 36.55
C LYS A 228 16.22 -10.02 37.69
N GLY A 229 15.00 -10.46 37.37
CA GLY A 229 13.89 -10.56 38.32
C GLY A 229 13.05 -9.29 38.48
N GLU A 230 13.55 -8.12 38.05
CA GLU A 230 12.69 -6.97 37.85
C GLU A 230 11.73 -7.24 36.69
N GLY A 231 10.53 -6.70 36.78
CA GLY A 231 9.60 -6.83 35.67
C GLY A 231 8.66 -5.66 35.52
N TRP A 232 8.54 -5.23 34.27
CA TRP A 232 7.81 -4.05 33.84
C TRP A 232 6.74 -4.45 32.83
N ILE A 233 5.75 -3.60 32.63
CA ILE A 233 4.64 -3.88 31.71
C ILE A 233 5.00 -3.38 30.32
N VAL A 234 4.91 -4.26 29.33
CA VAL A 234 5.09 -3.90 27.91
C VAL A 234 3.89 -3.10 27.44
N LEU A 235 4.14 -1.91 26.90
CA LEU A 235 3.12 -1.06 26.31
C LEU A 235 3.09 -1.19 24.79
N GLU A 236 4.28 -1.24 24.20
CA GLU A 236 4.48 -1.28 22.77
C GLU A 236 5.87 -1.83 22.46
N GLU A 237 6.01 -2.57 21.37
CA GLU A 237 7.27 -2.87 20.72
C GLU A 237 7.47 -1.92 19.55
N ILE A 238 8.63 -1.27 19.54
CA ILE A 238 9.05 -0.31 18.53
C ILE A 238 10.39 -0.77 17.93
N VAL A 239 10.81 -0.09 16.86
CA VAL A 239 12.16 -0.27 16.32
C VAL A 239 12.92 1.03 16.46
N THR A 240 14.12 0.95 17.03
CA THR A 240 15.01 2.07 17.27
C THR A 240 16.33 1.76 16.58
N ALA A 241 16.81 2.59 15.66
CA ALA A 241 18.15 2.50 15.04
C ALA A 241 18.62 1.07 14.67
N GLY A 242 17.73 0.29 14.09
CA GLY A 242 17.96 -1.03 13.50
C GLY A 242 17.43 -2.17 14.34
N SER A 243 17.20 -1.93 15.63
CA SER A 243 16.99 -2.99 16.62
C SER A 243 15.64 -2.86 17.34
N PRO A 244 14.95 -3.98 17.62
CA PRO A 244 13.72 -4.00 18.40
C PRO A 244 13.90 -3.50 19.84
N GLN A 245 12.98 -2.65 20.30
CA GLN A 245 12.96 -2.09 21.64
C GLN A 245 11.54 -2.16 22.20
N LEU A 246 11.40 -2.49 23.48
CA LEU A 246 10.12 -2.49 24.18
C LEU A 246 9.96 -1.16 24.91
N LYS A 247 8.88 -0.45 24.63
CA LYS A 247 8.37 0.62 25.49
C LYS A 247 7.66 -0.02 26.67
N VAL A 248 8.12 0.27 27.86
CA VAL A 248 7.76 -0.42 29.10
C VAL A 248 7.39 0.57 30.20
N LYS A 249 6.51 0.15 31.11
CA LYS A 249 6.09 0.92 32.29
C LYS A 249 6.50 0.18 33.55
N ASN A 250 7.28 0.83 34.41
CA ASN A 250 7.68 0.24 35.69
C ASN A 250 6.54 0.31 36.74
N SER A 251 6.76 -0.24 37.93
CA SER A 251 5.80 -0.26 39.04
C SER A 251 5.34 1.14 39.49
N ASN A 252 6.22 2.13 39.36
CA ASN A 252 5.94 3.53 39.74
C ASN A 252 5.27 4.32 38.59
N GLY A 253 4.94 3.63 37.51
CA GLY A 253 4.29 4.20 36.33
C GLY A 253 5.19 5.00 35.40
N LYS A 254 6.51 5.01 35.63
CA LYS A 254 7.48 5.69 34.76
C LYS A 254 7.74 4.87 33.50
N LEU A 255 7.88 5.58 32.38
CA LEU A 255 8.12 5.00 31.06
C LEU A 255 9.62 4.86 30.80
N PHE A 256 9.99 3.71 30.25
CA PHE A 256 11.34 3.41 29.80
C PHE A 256 11.31 2.59 28.52
N TYR A 257 12.49 2.41 27.95
CA TYR A 257 12.72 1.60 26.77
C TYR A 257 13.82 0.58 27.08
N ILE A 258 13.60 -0.70 26.76
CA ILE A 258 14.56 -1.80 26.96
C ILE A 258 14.68 -2.65 25.71
N THR A 259 15.70 -3.50 25.61
CA THR A 259 15.83 -4.42 24.46
C THR A 259 14.64 -5.39 24.35
N ALA A 260 14.20 -5.70 23.12
CA ALA A 260 13.22 -6.76 22.85
C ALA A 260 13.89 -8.09 22.45
N ARG A 261 15.22 -8.18 22.55
CA ARG A 261 16.00 -9.37 22.22
C ARG A 261 15.63 -10.55 23.11
N LYS A 262 15.14 -11.64 22.51
CA LYS A 262 14.65 -12.83 23.21
C LYS A 262 15.72 -13.59 24.00
N ASP A 263 16.98 -13.37 23.68
CA ASP A 263 18.15 -13.89 24.40
C ASP A 263 18.50 -13.07 25.65
N LEU A 264 17.94 -11.86 25.81
CA LEU A 264 18.23 -10.94 26.92
C LEU A 264 17.01 -10.69 27.81
N VAL A 265 15.81 -10.74 27.25
CA VAL A 265 14.55 -10.54 27.96
C VAL A 265 13.53 -11.62 27.62
N LYS A 266 12.61 -11.88 28.55
CA LYS A 266 11.47 -12.79 28.38
C LYS A 266 10.17 -12.07 28.71
N ILE A 267 9.18 -12.18 27.81
CA ILE A 267 7.83 -11.65 28.00
C ILE A 267 6.94 -12.82 28.45
N LYS A 268 6.15 -12.61 29.51
CA LYS A 268 5.22 -13.58 30.10
C LYS A 268 3.84 -12.96 30.25
#